data_AF-A0A379KF18-F1
#
_entry.id   AF-A0A379KF18-F1
#
_cell.length_a   1.000
_cell.length_b   1.000
_cell.length_c   1.000
_cell.angle_alpha   90.00
_cell.angle_beta   90.00
_cell.angle_gamma   90.00
#
_symmetry.space_group_name_H-M   'P 1'
#
loop_
_entity.id
_entity.type
_entity.pdbx_description
1 polymer ?
#
loop_
_entity_poly.entity_id
_entity_poly.type
_entity_poly.pdbx_seq_one_letter_code
_entity_poly.pdbx_strand_id
1 'polypeptide(L)' 'MYTLESLETTSTVFFSNGTPRRIEFTATFKRADNYDLRLLGLATGLLGNLAGDALGGAGGLVGGAIGAAVGGVVGKAP' A
#
# COMPACT_ATOMS: atom_id res chain seq x y z
N MET A 1 -11.92 -3.67 10.99
CA MET A 1 -12.35 -4.98 11.58
C MET A 1 -11.33 -5.32 12.65
N TYR A 2 -11.65 -6.04 13.72
CA TYR A 2 -10.66 -6.48 14.72
C TYR A 2 -10.57 -8.00 14.71
N THR A 3 -9.35 -8.52 14.84
CA THR A 3 -9.07 -9.96 14.91
C THR A 3 -8.49 -10.29 16.28
N LEU A 4 -8.98 -11.36 16.88
CA LEU A 4 -8.44 -11.87 18.14
C LEU A 4 -7.00 -12.35 17.92
N GLU A 5 -6.08 -11.78 18.69
CA GLU A 5 -4.66 -12.09 18.61
C GLU A 5 -4.24 -13.04 19.74
N SER A 6 -4.69 -12.76 20.95
CA SER A 6 -4.43 -13.60 22.12
C SER A 6 -5.62 -13.58 23.07
N LEU A 7 -5.85 -14.72 23.73
CA LEU A 7 -6.83 -14.89 24.78
C LEU A 7 -6.17 -15.70 25.90
N GLU A 8 -5.88 -15.03 27.01
CA GLU A 8 -5.40 -15.66 28.23
C GLU A 8 -6.56 -15.77 29.22
N THR A 9 -6.69 -16.90 29.91
CA THR A 9 -7.80 -17.16 30.81
C THR A 9 -7.31 -17.83 32.08
N THR A 10 -7.68 -17.25 33.21
CA THR A 10 -7.38 -17.75 34.55
C THR A 10 -8.68 -18.05 35.28
N SER A 11 -8.89 -19.33 35.55
CA SER A 11 -10.03 -19.79 36.33
C SER A 11 -9.68 -19.85 37.81
N THR A 12 -10.49 -19.22 38.65
CA THR A 12 -10.31 -19.19 40.10
C THR A 12 -11.62 -19.50 40.81
N VAL A 13 -11.53 -19.93 42.07
CA VAL A 13 -12.67 -20.30 42.92
C VAL A 13 -13.52 -21.40 42.26
N PHE A 14 -13.36 -22.65 42.69
CA PHE A 14 -14.08 -23.77 42.08
C PHE A 14 -15.24 -24.23 42.97
N PHE A 15 -16.32 -24.69 42.34
CA PHE A 15 -17.34 -25.49 43.02
C PHE A 15 -16.76 -26.86 43.43
N SER A 16 -17.44 -27.59 44.31
CA SER A 16 -17.03 -28.95 44.72
C SER A 16 -16.99 -29.96 43.56
N ASN A 17 -17.70 -29.68 42.47
CA ASN A 17 -17.68 -30.46 41.23
C ASN A 17 -16.54 -30.03 40.27
N GLY A 18 -15.65 -29.13 40.69
CA GLY A 18 -14.53 -28.64 39.88
C GLY A 18 -14.89 -27.60 38.82
N THR A 19 -16.14 -27.16 38.72
CA THR A 19 -16.52 -26.08 37.79
C THR A 19 -16.03 -24.73 38.33
N PRO A 20 -15.36 -23.88 37.52
CA PRO A 20 -14.92 -22.57 37.97
C PRO A 20 -16.09 -21.61 38.19
N ARG A 21 -16.03 -20.86 39.29
CA ARG A 21 -17.01 -19.84 39.68
C ARG A 21 -16.60 -18.45 39.24
N ARG A 22 -15.29 -18.24 39.08
CA ARG A 22 -14.72 -16.99 38.55
C ARG A 22 -13.77 -17.33 37.41
N ILE A 23 -13.94 -16.63 36.30
CA ILE A 23 -13.07 -16.74 35.13
C ILE A 23 -12.64 -15.31 34.81
N GLU A 24 -11.36 -15.04 35.00
CA GLU A 24 -10.73 -13.78 34.58
C GLU A 24 -10.03 -14.05 33.25
N PHE A 25 -10.18 -13.14 32.30
CA PHE A 25 -9.53 -13.29 31.00
C PHE A 25 -9.00 -11.95 30.50
N THR A 26 -7.90 -12.04 29.77
CA THR A 26 -7.31 -10.92 29.05
C THR A 26 -7.36 -11.26 27.57
N ALA A 27 -8.06 -10.42 26.80
CA ALA A 27 -8.18 -10.58 25.35
C ALA A 27 -7.47 -9.42 24.65
N THR A 28 -6.51 -9.76 23.80
CA THR A 28 -5.80 -8.80 22.95
C THR A 28 -6.34 -8.88 21.54
N PHE A 29 -6.73 -7.74 20.99
CA PHE A 29 -7.26 -7.63 19.64
C PHE A 29 -6.35 -6.75 18.80
N LYS A 30 -5.95 -7.28 17.64
CA LYS A 30 -5.29 -6.47 16.63
C LYS A 30 -6.31 -5.87 15.67
N ARG A 31 -6.05 -4.63 15.29
CA ARG A 31 -6.82 -3.95 14.24
C ARG A 31 -6.47 -4.58 12.89
N ALA A 32 -7.49 -5.02 12.16
CA ALA A 32 -7.40 -5.73 10.89
C ALA A 32 -7.97 -4.86 9.75
N ASP A 33 -7.83 -3.54 9.84
CA ASP A 33 -8.26 -2.66 8.76
C ASP A 33 -7.22 -2.75 7.62
N ASN A 34 -7.68 -2.88 6.37
CA ASN A 34 -6.83 -2.89 5.19
C ASN A 34 -6.30 -1.46 4.89
N TYR A 35 -5.44 -0.89 5.73
CA TYR A 35 -4.80 0.41 5.44
C TYR A 35 -3.66 0.30 4.41
N ASP A 36 -3.10 -0.90 4.22
CA ASP A 36 -1.90 -1.08 3.40
C ASP A 36 -2.14 -0.85 1.91
N LEU A 37 -3.29 -1.28 1.38
CA LEU A 37 -3.59 -1.14 -0.05
C LEU A 37 -3.75 0.33 -0.47
N ARG A 38 -4.19 1.19 0.46
CA ARG A 38 -4.42 2.61 0.17
C ARG A 38 -3.11 3.40 0.16
N LEU A 39 -2.20 3.09 1.08
CA LEU A 39 -0.85 3.68 1.10
C LEU A 39 -0.01 3.16 -0.07
N LEU A 40 -0.14 1.87 -0.41
CA LEU A 40 0.52 1.28 -1.57
C LEU A 40 0.02 1.91 -2.89
N GLY A 41 -1.28 2.16 -3.01
CA GLY A 41 -1.88 2.88 -4.15
C GLY A 41 -1.39 4.32 -4.29
N LEU A 42 -1.21 5.04 -3.17
CA LEU A 42 -0.64 6.39 -3.17
C LEU A 42 0.84 6.38 -3.56
N ALA A 43 1.62 5.42 -3.06
CA ALA A 43 3.04 5.27 -3.41
C ALA A 43 3.23 4.89 -4.88
N THR A 44 2.45 3.92 -5.40
CA THR A 44 2.50 3.54 -6.82
C THR A 44 2.00 4.66 -7.73
N GLY A 45 0.98 5.42 -7.33
CA GLY A 45 0.53 6.60 -8.06
C GLY A 45 1.61 7.68 -8.14
N LEU A 46 2.30 7.99 -7.04
CA LEU A 46 3.38 8.97 -7.03
C LEU A 46 4.57 8.53 -7.89
N LEU A 47 4.99 7.27 -7.77
CA LEU A 47 6.10 6.72 -8.56
C LEU A 47 5.75 6.62 -10.05
N GLY A 48 4.51 6.24 -10.38
CA GLY A 48 4.04 6.17 -11.77
C GLY A 48 3.97 7.54 -12.43
N ASN A 49 3.52 8.57 -11.70
CA ASN A 49 3.51 9.95 -12.20
C ASN A 49 4.93 10.51 -12.36
N LEU A 50 5.83 10.28 -11.39
CA LEU A 50 7.23 10.72 -11.50
C LEU A 50 7.98 10.02 -12.64
N ALA A 51 7.77 8.71 -12.80
CA ALA A 51 8.34 7.96 -13.91
C ALA A 51 7.76 8.45 -15.24
N GLY A 52 6.45 8.71 -15.31
CA GLY A 52 5.79 9.28 -16.48
C GLY A 52 6.31 10.66 -16.84
N ASP A 53 6.63 11.51 -15.86
CA ASP A 53 7.15 12.86 -16.08
C ASP A 53 8.64 12.85 -16.48
N ALA A 54 9.44 11.94 -15.90
CA ALA A 54 10.84 11.77 -16.28
C ALA A 54 11.00 11.08 -17.65
N LEU A 55 10.15 10.10 -17.96
CA LEU A 55 10.13 9.40 -19.25
C LEU A 55 9.40 10.22 -20.33
N GLY A 56 8.41 11.02 -19.96
CA GLY A 56 7.71 11.96 -20.84
C GLY A 56 8.56 13.20 -21.12
N GLY A 57 9.32 13.67 -20.14
CA GLY A 57 10.39 14.66 -20.32
C GLY A 57 11.47 14.14 -21.24
N ALA A 58 11.94 12.89 -21.06
CA ALA A 58 12.89 12.27 -21.98
C ALA A 58 12.30 11.94 -23.36
N GLY A 59 11.01 11.56 -23.42
CA GLY A 59 10.24 11.30 -24.64
C GLY A 59 9.98 12.56 -25.46
N GLY A 60 9.82 13.70 -24.80
CA GLY A 60 9.78 15.03 -25.41
C GLY A 60 11.15 15.49 -25.92
N LEU A 61 12.25 14.99 -25.34
CA LEU A 61 13.59 15.24 -25.86
C LEU A 61 13.91 14.36 -27.08
N VAL A 62 13.37 13.16 -27.19
CA VAL A 62 13.43 12.40 -28.46
C VAL A 62 12.46 13.00 -29.47
N GLY A 63 11.18 13.21 -29.14
CA GLY A 63 10.22 13.84 -30.07
C GLY A 63 10.61 15.24 -30.54
N GLY A 64 11.19 16.06 -29.67
CA GLY A 64 11.71 17.39 -29.98
C GLY A 64 13.01 17.36 -30.78
N ALA A 65 13.95 16.47 -30.47
CA ALA A 65 15.21 16.35 -31.23
C ALA A 65 15.02 15.65 -32.59
N ILE A 66 14.18 14.61 -32.67
CA ILE A 66 13.82 13.97 -33.95
C ILE A 66 12.94 14.93 -34.79
N GLY A 67 11.98 15.63 -34.17
CA GLY A 67 11.13 16.61 -34.85
C GLY A 67 11.91 17.81 -35.40
N ALA A 68 12.90 18.31 -34.66
CA ALA A 68 13.81 19.35 -35.13
C ALA A 68 14.75 18.84 -36.24
N ALA A 69 15.26 17.61 -36.13
CA ALA A 69 16.10 17.00 -37.16
C ALA A 69 15.33 16.73 -38.46
N VAL A 70 14.10 16.21 -38.37
CA VAL A 70 13.23 15.89 -39.53
C VAL A 70 12.66 17.16 -40.17
N GLY A 71 12.27 18.17 -39.38
CA GLY A 71 11.86 19.48 -39.91
C GLY A 71 12.98 20.21 -40.66
N GLY A 72 14.23 20.04 -40.21
CA GLY A 72 15.41 20.61 -40.88
C GLY A 72 15.76 19.95 -42.22
N VAL A 73 15.55 18.64 -42.37
CA VAL A 73 15.77 17.95 -43.66
C VAL A 73 14.59 18.08 -44.63
N VAL A 74 13.35 18.17 -44.14
CA VAL A 74 12.18 18.40 -45.01
C VAL A 74 12.13 19.84 -45.55
N GLY A 75 12.62 20.83 -44.80
CA GLY A 75 12.73 22.23 -45.25
C GLY A 75 13.86 22.53 -46.25
N LYS A 76 14.67 21.52 -46.62
CA LYS A 76 15.82 21.65 -47.53
C LYS A 76 15.68 20.78 -48.79
N ALA A 77 14.46 20.48 -49.22
CA ALA A 77 14.22 19.96 -50.57
C ALA A 77 13.86 21.13 -51.51
N PRO A 78 14.55 21.30 -52.67
CA PRO A 78 14.07 22.17 -53.75
C PRO A 78 12.81 21.63 -54.41
#